data_AF-A0AA43F091-F1
#
_entry.id   AF-A0AA43F091-F1
#
_cell.length_a   1.000
_cell.length_b   1.000
_cell.length_c   1.000
_cell.angle_alpha   90.00
_cell.angle_beta   90.00
_cell.angle_gamma   90.00
#
_symmetry.space_group_name_H-M   'P 1'
#
loop_
_entity.id
_entity.type
_entity.pdbx_description
1 polymer ?
#
loop_
_entity_poly.entity_id
_entity_poly.type
_entity_poly.pdbx_seq_one_letter_code
_entity_poly.pdbx_strand_id
1 'polypeptide(L)'
;MGAAMRRAPLSQFLIQRQREGRINPDLRLLIETIARACKAISTRVSKGALADGHGSAGMQNVQGETVQKLDMLSNEILLEANEWGGNLAALASEEMEEPRPIPTRYPKGEYLLMFDPLDGSSNIDVNISVGTIFSVMRCPKTADGKLCEPQETAFLQPG
;
A
#
# COMPACT_ATOMS: atom_id res chain seq x y z
N MET A 1 -28.44 14.85 26.97
CA MET A 1 -28.39 14.15 25.66
C MET A 1 -26.96 14.19 25.16
N GLY A 2 -26.20 13.10 25.30
CA GLY A 2 -24.86 13.01 24.74
C GLY A 2 -24.96 13.01 23.22
N ALA A 3 -24.33 13.98 22.57
CA ALA A 3 -24.23 14.00 21.11
C ALA A 3 -23.57 12.69 20.67
N ALA A 4 -24.30 11.88 19.91
CA ALA A 4 -23.74 10.71 19.26
C ALA A 4 -22.49 11.16 18.49
N MET A 5 -21.34 10.61 18.85
CA MET A 5 -20.05 10.91 18.23
C MET A 5 -20.18 10.54 16.75
N ARG A 6 -20.44 11.54 15.91
CA ARG A 6 -20.68 11.34 14.48
C ARG A 6 -19.35 10.86 13.89
N ARG A 7 -19.27 9.56 13.55
CA ARG A 7 -18.06 8.97 12.98
C ARG A 7 -17.70 9.75 11.71
N ALA A 8 -16.62 10.51 11.76
CA ALA A 8 -16.15 11.25 10.60
C ALA A 8 -15.57 10.28 9.57
N PRO A 9 -15.92 10.38 8.27
CA PRO A 9 -15.28 9.58 7.24
C PRO A 9 -13.79 9.90 7.16
N LEU A 10 -12.98 8.92 6.73
CA LEU A 10 -11.53 9.07 6.59
C LEU A 10 -11.14 10.32 5.79
N SER A 11 -11.84 10.61 4.69
CA SER A 11 -11.60 11.81 3.88
C SER A 11 -11.77 13.10 4.68
N GLN A 12 -12.81 13.20 5.52
CA GLN A 12 -13.01 14.36 6.38
C GLN A 12 -11.90 14.48 7.43
N PHE A 13 -11.49 13.37 8.04
CA PHE A 13 -10.38 13.34 8.99
C PHE A 13 -9.08 13.82 8.34
N LEU A 14 -8.74 13.32 7.15
CA LEU A 14 -7.49 13.69 6.47
C LEU A 14 -7.50 15.16 6.01
N ILE A 15 -8.64 15.67 5.51
CA ILE A 15 -8.79 17.09 5.19
C ILE A 15 -8.55 17.96 6.43
N GLN A 16 -9.07 17.54 7.59
CA GLN A 16 -8.82 18.26 8.83
C GLN A 16 -7.33 18.24 9.22
N ARG A 17 -6.66 17.08 9.12
CA ARG A 17 -5.21 16.98 9.39
C ARG A 17 -4.37 17.84 8.45
N GLN A 18 -4.79 17.98 7.19
CA GLN A 18 -4.15 18.89 6.23
C GLN A 18 -4.34 20.36 6.65
N ARG A 19 -5.55 20.77 7.08
CA ARG A 19 -5.81 22.14 7.57
C ARG A 19 -5.03 22.47 8.84
N GLU A 20 -4.78 21.48 9.68
CA GLU A 20 -3.94 21.60 10.88
C GLU A 20 -2.43 21.63 10.55
N GLY A 21 -2.04 21.50 9.27
CA GLY A 21 -0.64 21.49 8.84
C GLY A 21 0.13 20.22 9.21
N ARG A 22 -0.55 19.15 9.65
CA ARG A 22 0.09 17.89 10.06
C ARG A 22 0.49 16.99 8.89
N ILE A 23 -0.23 17.11 7.77
CA ILE A 23 0.06 16.40 6.53
C ILE A 23 -0.07 17.37 5.35
N ASN A 24 0.67 17.13 4.27
CA ASN A 24 0.54 17.88 3.03
C ASN A 24 -0.54 17.24 2.11
N PRO A 25 -0.94 17.90 1.01
CA PRO A 25 -1.92 17.35 0.07
C PRO A 25 -1.52 16.00 -0.54
N ASP A 26 -0.21 15.81 -0.80
CA ASP A 26 0.33 14.61 -1.45
C ASP A 26 0.21 13.38 -0.55
N LEU A 27 0.58 13.50 0.73
CA LEU A 27 0.40 12.43 1.71
C LEU A 27 -1.07 12.12 1.95
N ARG A 28 -1.94 13.14 1.97
CA ARG A 28 -3.39 12.91 2.05
C ARG A 28 -3.86 12.06 0.86
N LEU A 29 -3.50 12.44 -0.36
CA LEU A 29 -3.93 11.74 -1.57
C LEU A 29 -3.37 10.31 -1.63
N LEU A 30 -2.13 10.11 -1.18
CA LEU A 30 -1.52 8.78 -1.04
C LEU A 30 -2.32 7.89 -0.06
N ILE A 31 -2.64 8.39 1.14
CA ILE A 31 -3.44 7.63 2.11
C ILE A 31 -4.85 7.33 1.57
N GLU A 32 -5.48 8.27 0.87
CA GLU A 32 -6.78 8.05 0.24
C GLU A 32 -6.73 6.96 -0.85
N THR A 33 -5.62 6.88 -1.58
CA THR A 33 -5.37 5.88 -2.61
C THR A 33 -5.18 4.48 -1.99
N ILE A 34 -4.33 4.38 -0.97
CA ILE A 34 -4.13 3.14 -0.19
C ILE A 34 -5.46 2.68 0.42
N ALA A 35 -6.23 3.59 1.04
CA ALA A 35 -7.52 3.24 1.62
C ALA A 35 -8.54 2.72 0.59
N ARG A 36 -8.45 3.17 -0.67
CA ARG A 36 -9.29 2.65 -1.76
C ARG A 36 -8.83 1.24 -2.17
N ALA A 37 -7.53 1.01 -2.27
CA ALA A 37 -6.96 -0.31 -2.54
C ALA A 37 -7.37 -1.31 -1.45
N CYS A 38 -7.21 -0.97 -0.16
CA CYS A 38 -7.64 -1.84 0.95
C CYS A 38 -9.14 -2.17 0.91
N LYS A 39 -10.01 -1.23 0.50
CA LYS A 39 -11.43 -1.53 0.30
C LYS A 39 -11.68 -2.51 -0.84
N ALA A 40 -10.92 -2.39 -1.94
CA ALA A 40 -11.02 -3.31 -3.06
C ALA A 40 -10.57 -4.72 -2.65
N ILE A 41 -9.46 -4.84 -1.94
CA ILE A 41 -8.94 -6.09 -1.34
C ILE A 41 -9.98 -6.69 -0.40
N SER A 42 -10.50 -5.92 0.55
CA SER A 42 -11.53 -6.38 1.50
C SER A 42 -12.76 -6.93 0.77
N THR A 43 -13.19 -6.31 -0.33
CA THR A 43 -14.31 -6.81 -1.14
C THR A 43 -13.97 -8.17 -1.78
N ARG A 44 -12.73 -8.40 -2.20
CA ARG A 44 -12.31 -9.66 -2.83
C ARG A 44 -12.12 -10.77 -1.79
N VAL A 45 -11.45 -10.48 -0.69
CA VAL A 45 -11.33 -11.37 0.47
C VAL A 45 -12.71 -11.80 0.96
N SER A 46 -13.67 -10.87 1.07
CA SER A 46 -15.04 -11.19 1.53
C SER A 46 -15.81 -12.16 0.63
N LYS A 47 -15.40 -12.30 -0.64
CA LYS A 47 -16.03 -13.23 -1.59
C LYS A 47 -15.37 -14.61 -1.56
N GLY A 48 -14.13 -14.71 -1.09
CA GLY A 48 -13.38 -15.96 -1.00
C GLY A 48 -13.53 -16.84 -2.24
N ALA A 49 -13.96 -18.08 -2.04
CA ALA A 49 -14.07 -19.09 -3.09
C ALA A 49 -15.10 -18.75 -4.18
N LEU A 50 -16.07 -17.86 -3.90
CA LEU A 50 -17.07 -17.42 -4.88
C LEU A 50 -16.47 -16.54 -5.99
N ALA A 51 -15.28 -16.00 -5.76
CA ALA A 51 -14.53 -15.22 -6.73
C ALA A 51 -13.29 -15.96 -7.27
N ASP A 52 -13.26 -17.30 -7.11
CA ASP A 52 -12.12 -18.15 -7.52
C ASP A 52 -10.78 -17.77 -6.86
N GLY A 53 -10.87 -17.10 -5.69
CA GLY A 53 -9.73 -16.58 -4.95
C GLY A 53 -9.02 -17.60 -4.06
N HIS A 54 -9.60 -18.80 -3.88
CA HIS A 54 -8.98 -19.84 -3.06
C HIS A 54 -8.04 -20.72 -3.88
N GLY A 55 -7.01 -21.23 -3.22
CA GLY A 55 -6.01 -22.12 -3.80
C GLY A 55 -4.70 -21.44 -4.18
N SER A 56 -3.68 -22.28 -4.33
CA SER A 56 -2.33 -21.86 -4.73
C SER A 56 -2.33 -21.22 -6.12
N ALA A 57 -1.54 -20.16 -6.28
CA ALA A 57 -1.18 -19.58 -7.56
C ALA A 57 -0.28 -20.49 -8.41
N GLY A 58 0.20 -21.61 -7.84
CA GLY A 58 1.21 -22.47 -8.45
C GLY A 58 2.61 -21.84 -8.46
N MET A 59 2.79 -20.73 -7.73
CA MET A 59 4.05 -20.00 -7.63
C MET A 59 4.56 -19.98 -6.18
N GLN A 60 5.87 -19.80 -6.04
CA GLN A 60 6.54 -19.56 -4.76
C GLN A 60 7.08 -18.13 -4.74
N ASN A 61 6.96 -17.44 -3.61
CA ASN A 61 7.56 -16.11 -3.42
C ASN A 61 9.05 -16.21 -3.08
N VAL A 62 9.68 -15.06 -2.87
CA VAL A 62 11.12 -14.94 -2.56
C VAL A 62 11.50 -15.57 -1.21
N GLN A 63 10.55 -15.81 -0.31
CA GLN A 63 10.76 -16.57 0.93
C GLN A 63 10.48 -18.07 0.79
N GLY A 64 10.11 -18.56 -0.41
CA GLY A 64 9.82 -19.97 -0.67
C GLY A 64 8.44 -20.43 -0.19
N GLU A 65 7.55 -19.48 0.15
CA GLU A 65 6.18 -19.78 0.55
C GLU A 65 5.28 -19.93 -0.68
N THR A 66 4.25 -20.77 -0.55
CA THR A 66 3.29 -20.97 -1.65
C THR A 66 2.38 -19.75 -1.73
N VAL A 67 2.50 -19.00 -2.81
CA VAL A 67 1.69 -17.78 -3.04
C VAL A 67 0.26 -18.19 -3.31
N GLN A 68 -0.69 -17.55 -2.64
CA GLN A 68 -2.10 -17.75 -2.90
C GLN A 68 -2.58 -16.79 -3.98
N LYS A 69 -3.64 -17.16 -4.70
CA LYS A 69 -4.21 -16.27 -5.72
C LYS A 69 -4.61 -14.89 -5.17
N LEU A 70 -5.06 -14.84 -3.92
CA LEU A 70 -5.44 -13.59 -3.25
C LEU A 70 -4.23 -12.71 -2.90
N ASP A 71 -3.05 -13.28 -2.69
CA ASP A 71 -1.82 -12.53 -2.46
C ASP A 71 -1.43 -11.76 -3.71
N MET A 72 -1.38 -12.45 -4.86
CA MET A 72 -1.10 -11.82 -6.16
C MET A 72 -2.10 -10.73 -6.49
N LEU A 73 -3.40 -11.01 -6.31
CA LEU A 73 -4.46 -10.05 -6.59
C LEU A 73 -4.35 -8.81 -5.68
N SER A 74 -4.03 -9.00 -4.40
CA SER A 74 -3.86 -7.90 -3.45
C SER A 74 -2.64 -7.06 -3.78
N ASN A 75 -1.54 -7.70 -4.19
CA ASN A 75 -0.34 -7.04 -4.69
C ASN A 75 -0.64 -6.21 -5.94
N GLU A 76 -1.28 -6.79 -6.96
CA GLU A 76 -1.68 -6.09 -8.20
C GLU A 76 -2.54 -4.86 -7.91
N ILE A 77 -3.54 -4.98 -7.02
CA ILE A 77 -4.41 -3.85 -6.65
C ILE A 77 -3.61 -2.70 -6.03
N LEU A 78 -2.67 -3.01 -5.14
CA LEU A 78 -1.84 -1.98 -4.50
C LEU A 78 -0.84 -1.38 -5.48
N LEU A 79 -0.23 -2.18 -6.35
CA LEU A 79 0.67 -1.70 -7.40
C LEU A 79 -0.06 -0.76 -8.35
N GLU A 80 -1.17 -1.19 -8.94
CA GLU A 80 -1.93 -0.40 -9.89
C GLU A 80 -2.51 0.87 -9.26
N ALA A 81 -3.09 0.79 -8.06
CA ALA A 81 -3.67 1.96 -7.42
C ALA A 81 -2.63 3.06 -7.19
N ASN A 82 -1.41 2.68 -6.82
CA ASN A 82 -0.37 3.61 -6.40
C ASN A 82 0.56 4.05 -7.55
N GLU A 83 0.62 3.31 -8.66
CA GLU A 83 1.41 3.69 -9.84
C GLU A 83 0.91 4.99 -10.49
N TRP A 84 -0.39 5.27 -10.42
CA TRP A 84 -1.02 6.47 -11.01
C TRP A 84 -1.14 7.67 -10.06
N GLY A 85 -0.72 7.53 -8.81
CA GLY A 85 -0.96 8.52 -7.76
C GLY A 85 -0.11 9.78 -7.84
N GLY A 86 0.99 9.79 -8.61
CA GLY A 86 1.92 10.92 -8.78
C GLY A 86 2.72 11.31 -7.52
N ASN A 87 2.42 10.71 -6.37
CA ASN A 87 3.01 11.08 -5.07
C ASN A 87 4.16 10.16 -4.64
N LEU A 88 4.44 9.10 -5.40
CA LEU A 88 5.47 8.11 -5.08
C LEU A 88 6.70 8.25 -5.97
N ALA A 89 7.87 8.01 -5.38
CA ALA A 89 9.13 7.81 -6.08
C ALA A 89 9.34 6.32 -6.41
N ALA A 90 9.06 5.44 -5.46
CA ALA A 90 9.08 3.99 -5.64
C ALA A 90 8.16 3.30 -4.63
N LEU A 91 7.95 2.02 -4.89
CA LEU A 91 7.17 1.13 -4.04
C LEU A 91 7.91 -0.21 -3.84
N ALA A 92 7.69 -0.83 -2.69
CA ALA A 92 8.23 -2.13 -2.34
C ALA A 92 7.10 -2.98 -1.75
N SER A 93 6.97 -4.22 -2.23
CA SER A 93 5.99 -5.18 -1.77
C SER A 93 6.71 -6.35 -1.11
N GLU A 94 6.09 -6.96 -0.11
CA GLU A 94 6.53 -8.23 0.46
C GLU A 94 6.62 -9.34 -0.61
N GLU A 95 5.76 -9.26 -1.64
CA GLU A 95 5.68 -10.24 -2.74
C GLU A 95 6.69 -9.99 -3.89
N MET A 96 7.66 -9.08 -3.72
CA MET A 96 8.60 -8.68 -4.77
C MET A 96 10.04 -8.69 -4.26
N GLU A 97 10.98 -9.17 -5.09
CA GLU A 97 12.41 -9.23 -4.74
C GLU A 97 13.05 -7.84 -4.68
N GLU A 98 12.73 -6.98 -5.64
CA GLU A 98 13.29 -5.64 -5.75
C GLU A 98 12.20 -4.56 -5.67
N PRO A 99 12.49 -3.39 -5.07
CA PRO A 99 11.59 -2.25 -5.16
C PRO A 99 11.37 -1.81 -6.60
N ARG A 100 10.14 -1.44 -6.93
CA ARG A 100 9.77 -0.94 -8.25
C ARG A 100 9.72 0.59 -8.25
N PRO A 101 10.61 1.27 -9.01
CA PRO A 101 10.54 2.71 -9.18
C PRO A 101 9.32 3.11 -10.01
N ILE A 102 8.71 4.25 -9.68
CA ILE A 102 7.64 4.83 -10.51
C ILE A 102 8.27 5.36 -11.80
N PRO A 103 7.72 5.03 -12.99
CA PRO A 103 8.29 5.45 -14.26
C PRO A 103 8.51 6.97 -14.35
N THR A 104 9.68 7.36 -14.86
CA THR A 104 10.16 8.76 -15.02
C THR A 104 9.30 9.64 -15.94
N ARG A 105 8.27 9.08 -16.59
CA ARG A 105 7.36 9.82 -17.47
C ARG A 105 6.44 10.79 -16.69
N TYR A 106 6.33 10.62 -15.38
CA TYR A 106 5.53 11.47 -14.49
C TYR A 106 6.41 12.20 -13.47
N PRO A 107 5.98 13.35 -12.90
CA PRO A 107 6.68 13.96 -11.79
C PRO A 107 6.84 12.92 -10.67
N LYS A 108 8.09 12.59 -10.30
CA LYS A 108 8.36 11.72 -9.14
C LYS A 108 7.86 12.43 -7.88
N GLY A 109 7.03 11.76 -7.09
CA GLY A 109 6.63 12.29 -5.79
C GLY A 109 7.71 12.07 -4.73
N GLU A 110 7.50 12.63 -3.54
CA GLU A 110 8.50 12.62 -2.46
C GLU A 110 8.42 11.38 -1.53
N TYR A 111 7.52 10.43 -1.80
CA TYR A 111 7.25 9.31 -0.89
C TYR A 111 7.74 7.96 -1.42
N LEU A 112 8.17 7.11 -0.49
CA LEU A 112 8.39 5.68 -0.68
C LEU A 112 7.25 4.94 0.02
N LEU A 113 6.68 3.94 -0.64
CA LEU A 113 5.62 3.09 -0.08
C LEU A 113 6.13 1.67 0.07
N MET A 114 6.10 1.14 1.30
CA MET A 114 6.27 -0.28 1.56
C MET A 114 4.92 -0.87 1.94
N PHE A 115 4.64 -2.09 1.49
CA PHE A 115 3.40 -2.76 1.88
C PHE A 115 3.55 -4.29 1.93
N ASP A 116 2.81 -4.87 2.85
CA ASP A 116 2.43 -6.27 2.84
C ASP A 116 0.97 -6.33 2.34
N PRO A 117 0.74 -6.86 1.14
CA PRO A 117 -0.57 -6.80 0.50
C PRO A 117 -1.62 -7.65 1.24
N LEU A 118 -1.22 -8.78 1.83
CA LEU A 118 -2.11 -9.71 2.50
C LEU A 118 -1.41 -10.47 3.64
N ASP A 119 -1.23 -9.79 4.77
CA ASP A 119 -0.67 -10.38 5.99
C ASP A 119 -1.57 -11.50 6.53
N GLY A 120 -0.93 -12.61 6.88
CA GLY A 120 -1.59 -13.80 7.37
C GLY A 120 -2.38 -14.56 6.32
N SER A 121 -2.03 -14.45 5.03
CA SER A 121 -2.76 -15.11 3.93
C SER A 121 -3.00 -16.61 4.16
N SER A 122 -2.07 -17.32 4.81
CA SER A 122 -2.21 -18.73 5.21
C SER A 122 -3.48 -19.05 6.01
N ASN A 123 -4.07 -18.04 6.64
CA ASN A 123 -5.30 -18.13 7.43
C ASN A 123 -6.60 -17.96 6.61
N ILE A 124 -6.50 -17.65 5.31
CA ILE A 124 -7.66 -17.29 4.49
C ILE A 124 -8.60 -18.48 4.26
N ASP A 125 -8.05 -19.68 4.10
CA ASP A 125 -8.82 -20.91 3.88
C ASP A 125 -9.63 -21.34 5.11
N VAL A 126 -9.26 -20.86 6.29
CA VAL A 126 -9.97 -21.11 7.55
C VAL A 126 -10.79 -19.91 8.04
N ASN A 127 -10.93 -18.87 7.19
CA ASN A 127 -11.74 -17.68 7.44
C ASN A 127 -11.39 -16.97 8.77
N ILE A 128 -10.10 -16.93 9.10
CA ILE A 128 -9.56 -16.13 10.19
C ILE A 128 -9.21 -14.73 9.64
N SER A 129 -9.11 -13.74 10.54
CA SER A 129 -8.74 -12.38 10.17
C SER A 129 -7.38 -12.30 9.47
N VAL A 130 -7.36 -11.60 8.35
CA VAL A 130 -6.17 -11.24 7.55
C VAL A 130 -6.12 -9.72 7.38
N GLY A 131 -4.98 -9.18 6.98
CA GLY A 131 -4.75 -7.73 6.95
C GLY A 131 -3.93 -7.24 5.76
N THR A 132 -3.84 -5.92 5.62
CA THR A 132 -2.87 -5.27 4.72
C THR A 132 -2.07 -4.31 5.59
N ILE A 133 -0.74 -4.39 5.53
CA ILE A 133 0.17 -3.50 6.27
C ILE A 133 0.82 -2.55 5.28
N PHE A 134 1.00 -1.29 5.65
CA PHE A 134 1.72 -0.33 4.82
C PHE A 134 2.57 0.61 5.67
N SER A 135 3.65 1.11 5.07
CA SER A 135 4.52 2.14 5.63
C SER A 135 4.82 3.20 4.57
N VAL A 136 4.74 4.47 4.95
CA VAL A 136 5.03 5.61 4.08
C VAL A 136 6.22 6.35 4.63
N MET A 137 7.27 6.43 3.82
CA MET A 137 8.52 7.12 4.17
C MET A 137 8.78 8.24 3.17
N ARG A 138 9.65 9.18 3.53
CA ARG A 138 10.13 10.19 2.57
C ARG A 138 11.31 9.61 1.79
N CYS A 139 11.32 9.85 0.49
CA CYS A 139 12.48 9.55 -0.34
C CYS A 139 13.64 10.49 0.07
N PRO A 140 14.84 9.95 0.39
CA PRO A 140 15.98 10.78 0.74
C PRO A 140 16.33 11.79 -0.36
N LYS A 141 16.83 12.95 0.04
CA LYS A 141 17.37 13.95 -0.87
C LYS A 141 18.89 13.83 -0.90
N THR A 142 19.45 13.92 -2.10
CA THR A 142 20.88 14.12 -2.36
C THR A 142 21.37 15.44 -1.75
N ALA A 143 22.68 15.61 -1.62
CA ALA A 143 23.29 16.85 -1.12
C ALA A 143 22.85 18.11 -1.91
N ASP A 144 22.53 17.94 -3.20
CA ASP A 144 22.06 19.00 -4.09
C ASP A 144 20.53 19.25 -4.00
N GLY A 145 19.85 18.62 -3.03
CA GLY A 145 18.41 18.77 -2.80
C GLY A 145 17.51 18.02 -3.78
N LYS A 146 18.06 17.25 -4.72
CA LYS A 146 17.30 16.39 -5.63
C LYS A 146 16.91 15.10 -4.94
N LEU A 147 15.76 14.52 -5.27
CA LEU A 147 15.39 13.17 -4.82
C LEU A 147 16.47 12.17 -5.28
N CYS A 148 16.90 11.27 -4.39
CA CYS A 148 17.78 10.19 -4.80
C CYS A 148 17.03 9.26 -5.78
N GLU A 149 17.79 8.52 -6.60
CA GLU A 149 17.19 7.41 -7.33
C GLU A 149 16.69 6.39 -6.30
N PRO A 150 15.41 6.01 -6.34
CA PRO A 150 14.79 5.23 -5.28
C PRO A 150 15.14 3.74 -5.44
N GLN A 151 16.40 3.42 -5.21
CA GLN A 151 16.92 2.07 -5.11
C GLN A 151 16.62 1.47 -3.73
N GLU A 152 16.88 0.19 -3.53
CA GLU A 152 16.69 -0.53 -2.26
C GLU A 152 17.22 0.22 -1.04
N THR A 153 18.41 0.81 -1.15
CA THR A 153 19.04 1.59 -0.07
C THR A 153 18.20 2.79 0.38
N ALA A 154 17.33 3.34 -0.48
CA ALA A 154 16.43 4.43 -0.11
C ALA A 154 15.34 3.97 0.87
N PHE A 155 15.02 2.67 0.92
CA PHE A 155 14.04 2.09 1.85
C PHE A 155 14.65 1.70 3.20
N LEU A 156 15.98 1.65 3.32
CA LEU A 156 16.69 1.28 4.54
C LEU A 156 16.79 2.48 5.51
N GLN A 157 15.63 2.89 6.04
CA GLN A 157 15.48 3.98 6.99
C GLN A 157 15.00 3.46 8.36
N PRO A 158 15.38 4.10 9.48
CA PRO A 158 14.79 3.78 10.77
C PRO A 158 13.27 4.09 10.77
N GLY A 159 12.49 3.22 11.42
CA GLY A 159 11.04 3.36 11.58
C GLY A 159 10.60 4.37 12.62
#